data_AF-A0A3S1CPK2-F1
#
_entry.id   AF-A0A3S1CPK2-F1
#
_cell.length_a   1.000
_cell.length_b   1.000
_cell.length_c   1.000
_cell.angle_alpha   90.00
_cell.angle_beta   90.00
_cell.angle_gamma   90.00
#
_symmetry.space_group_name_H-M   'P 1'
#
loop_
_entity.id
_entity.type
_entity.pdbx_description
1 polymer ?
#
loop_
_entity_poly.entity_id
_entity_poly.type
_entity_poly.pdbx_seq_one_letter_code
_entity_poly.pdbx_strand_id
1 'polypeptide(L)' 'MSDLLVPSLDHLKQAYAVTSRATQITPLLESAALARETGAARVFIKPESL' A
#
# COMPACT_ATOMS: atom_id res chain seq x y z
N MET A 1 21.79 22.66 2.84
CA MET A 1 20.52 21.96 3.14
C MET A 1 20.30 21.00 1.99
N SER A 2 20.28 19.68 2.23
CA SER A 2 19.95 18.73 1.16
C SER A 2 18.49 18.96 0.79
N ASP A 3 18.21 19.31 -0.47
CA ASP A 3 16.84 19.28 -0.97
C ASP A 3 16.21 17.93 -0.64
N LEU A 4 15.07 17.96 0.04
CA LEU A 4 14.29 16.76 0.32
C LEU A 4 13.80 16.22 -1.03
N LEU A 5 14.48 15.20 -1.54
CA LEU A 5 14.06 14.50 -2.74
C LEU A 5 12.71 13.84 -2.48
N VAL A 6 11.65 14.37 -3.10
CA VAL A 6 10.36 13.68 -3.19
C VAL A 6 10.47 12.66 -4.33
N PRO A 7 10.34 11.34 -4.08
CA PRO A 7 10.48 10.34 -5.13
C PRO A 7 9.43 10.50 -6.23
N SER A 8 9.89 10.45 -7.48
CA SER A 8 9.00 10.38 -8.64
C SER A 8 8.43 8.96 -8.84
N LEU A 9 7.47 8.83 -9.75
CA LEU A 9 6.91 7.55 -10.16
C LEU A 9 7.99 6.55 -10.63
N ASP A 10 9.01 7.03 -11.33
CA ASP A 10 10.08 6.15 -11.84
C ASP A 10 10.94 5.60 -10.71
N HIS A 11 11.20 6.40 -9.66
CA HIS A 11 11.85 5.91 -8.45
C HIS A 11 11.03 4.80 -7.79
N LEU A 12 9.69 4.96 -7.70
CA LEU A 12 8.81 3.94 -7.12
C LEU A 12 8.80 2.64 -7.95
N LYS A 13 8.78 2.73 -9.29
CA LYS A 13 8.85 1.57 -10.19
C LYS A 13 10.18 0.83 -10.03
N GLN A 14 11.28 1.56 -9.95
CA GLN A 14 12.61 0.97 -9.71
C GLN A 14 12.68 0.26 -8.36
N ALA A 15 12.16 0.88 -7.30
CA ALA A 15 12.09 0.27 -5.98
C ALA A 15 11.29 -1.04 -6.01
N TYR A 16 10.10 -1.03 -6.61
CA TYR A 16 9.26 -2.23 -6.75
C TYR A 16 9.94 -3.36 -7.55
N ALA A 17 10.64 -3.02 -8.64
CA ALA A 17 11.36 -4.01 -9.45
C ALA A 17 12.46 -4.76 -8.66
N VAL A 18 13.04 -4.11 -7.65
CA VAL A 18 14.01 -4.71 -6.73
C VAL A 18 13.31 -5.48 -5.61
N THR A 19 12.37 -4.85 -4.91
CA THR A 19 11.78 -5.41 -3.68
C THR A 19 10.81 -6.56 -3.95
N SER A 20 10.09 -6.56 -5.08
CA SER A 20 9.13 -7.61 -5.45
C SER A 20 9.71 -9.03 -5.50
N ARG A 21 11.04 -9.17 -5.63
CA ARG A 21 11.73 -10.46 -5.59
C ARG A 21 11.85 -11.05 -4.18
N ALA A 22 11.75 -10.20 -3.16
CA ALA A 22 11.92 -10.54 -1.75
C ALA A 22 10.67 -10.26 -0.90
N THR A 23 9.68 -9.54 -1.43
CA THR A 23 8.44 -9.20 -0.75
C THR A 23 7.25 -9.96 -1.33
N GLN A 24 6.27 -10.28 -0.49
CA GLN A 24 4.98 -10.82 -0.91
C GLN A 24 4.04 -9.71 -1.38
N ILE A 25 3.26 -9.98 -2.44
CA ILE A 25 2.10 -9.16 -2.75
C ILE A 25 1.00 -9.53 -1.75
N THR A 26 0.77 -8.67 -0.77
CA THR A 26 -0.30 -8.87 0.22
C THR A 26 -1.69 -8.67 -0.42
N PRO A 27 -2.71 -9.44 0.00
CA PRO A 27 -4.05 -9.36 -0.58
C PRO A 27 -4.72 -8.01 -0.29
N LEU A 28 -5.82 -7.73 -0.98
CA LEU A 28 -6.73 -6.64 -0.62
C LEU A 28 -8.00 -7.26 -0.02
N LEU A 29 -8.27 -7.00 1.25
CA LEU A 29 -9.38 -7.61 1.97
C LEU A 29 -10.51 -6.60 2.14
N GLU A 30 -11.72 -6.93 1.72
CA GLU A 30 -12.89 -6.08 1.98
C GLU A 30 -13.47 -6.35 3.37
N SER A 31 -13.85 -5.29 4.10
CA SER A 31 -14.43 -5.38 5.45
C SER A 31 -15.76 -4.65 5.55
N ALA A 32 -16.85 -5.41 5.47
CA ALA A 32 -18.20 -4.89 5.69
C ALA A 32 -18.42 -4.41 7.15
N ALA A 33 -17.74 -5.02 8.12
CA ALA A 33 -17.84 -4.60 9.52
C ALA A 33 -17.27 -3.20 9.74
N LEU A 34 -16.07 -2.94 9.21
CA LEU A 34 -15.45 -1.61 9.30
C LEU A 34 -16.20 -0.56 8.47
N ALA A 35 -16.77 -0.95 7.32
CA ALA A 35 -17.62 -0.06 6.55
C ALA A 35 -18.82 0.43 7.37
N ARG A 36 -19.50 -0.46 8.09
CA ARG A 36 -20.61 -0.07 9.00
C ARG A 36 -20.14 0.84 10.13
N GLU A 37 -19.02 0.51 10.76
CA GLU A 37 -18.50 1.27 11.90
C GLU A 37 -18.10 2.70 11.52
N THR A 38 -17.55 2.87 10.32
CA THR A 38 -17.02 4.17 9.85
C THR A 38 -18.03 4.99 9.05
N GLY A 39 -19.15 4.38 8.63
CA GLY A 39 -20.09 4.99 7.69
C GLY A 39 -19.55 5.11 6.25
N ALA A 40 -18.37 4.54 5.96
CA ALA A 40 -17.81 4.51 4.62
C ALA A 40 -18.62 3.56 3.73
N ALA A 41 -18.74 3.88 2.43
CA ALA A 41 -19.45 3.02 1.48
C ALA A 41 -18.84 1.62 1.41
N ARG A 42 -17.51 1.53 1.43
CA ARG A 42 -16.72 0.28 1.44
C ARG A 42 -15.40 0.53 2.15
N VAL A 43 -14.87 -0.48 2.82
CA VAL A 43 -13.54 -0.44 3.44
C VAL A 43 -12.72 -1.61 2.91
N PHE A 44 -11.50 -1.31 2.47
CA PHE A 44 -10.51 -2.30 2.10
C PHE A 44 -9.27 -2.18 2.98
N ILE A 45 -8.75 -3.32 3.38
CA ILE A 45 -7.54 -3.46 4.18
C ILE A 45 -6.45 -4.00 3.26
N LYS A 46 -5.32 -3.30 3.24
CA LYS A 46 -4.06 -3.81 2.73
C LYS A 46 -3.27 -4.28 3.96
N PRO A 47 -3.09 -5.60 4.18
CA PRO A 47 -2.47 -6.10 5.40
C PRO A 47 -1.00 -6.44 5.17
N GLU A 48 -0.10 -5.49 5.40
CA GLU A 48 1.36 -5.71 5.36
C GLU A 48 1.91 -6.57 6.51
N SER A 49 1.06 -7.03 7.42
CA SER A 49 1.41 -7.98 8.48
C SER A 49 1.38 -9.45 8.06
N LEU A 50 1.01 -9.74 6.79
CA LEU A 50 1.01 -11.08 6.19
C LEU A 50 2.25 -11.29 5.32
#